data_AF-A0A7Y0D3T2-F1
#
_entry.id   AF-A0A7Y0D3T2-F1
#
_cell.length_a   1.000
_cell.length_b   1.000
_cell.length_c   1.000
_cell.angle_alpha   90.00
_cell.angle_beta   90.00
_cell.angle_gamma   90.00
#
_symmetry.space_group_name_H-M   'P 1'
#
loop_
_entity.id
_entity.type
_entity.pdbx_description
1 polymer ?
#
loop_
_entity_poly.entity_id
_entity_poly.type
_entity_poly.pdbx_seq_one_letter_code
_entity_poly.pdbx_strand_id
1 'polypeptide(L)'
;MLLAWLPVQAAIYSLPRDSIAGCTPVDQTYTCAAGLVLGAGDTIVLTSSDPITLKITGDFTTGDGSQINAEGDASKLSIIVNGNTAIGANSTLHANLTGVGTIDTGEYTHVIGDVTTIAGVVTIGNHSTLTGKITTASAAINVGYDTTVIGNIKTMVAGVVSVGYDSMVTGNISTTSGAINVGDRSIVTGSILTTLAGAITLGANVKITGNVATTYQGSVVGAGAIVIGGGSKIGGSVTTNTGAITIASGTKVDGNVATNDGAITVGASTATGTDNKDNKDGVTKIGGAVCTGNSGAITIGADAKVDGSIETAKAGAITVGARAEVGGSVTVKKAGAKTVATSADVHDNANANGKCPNGKITYPKIQSRQWRQIFMH
;
A
#
# COMPACT_ATOMS: atom_id res chain seq x y z
N MET A 1 -30.69 -4.41 -50.62
CA MET A 1 -29.78 -3.28 -50.34
C MET A 1 -29.06 -3.62 -49.05
N LEU A 2 -27.88 -4.23 -49.17
CA LEU A 2 -27.07 -4.72 -48.05
C LEU A 2 -26.19 -3.55 -47.59
N LEU A 3 -26.53 -2.92 -46.46
CA LEU A 3 -25.68 -1.91 -45.82
C LEU A 3 -24.47 -2.65 -45.23
N ALA A 4 -23.36 -2.67 -45.97
CA ALA A 4 -22.08 -3.10 -45.45
C ALA A 4 -21.65 -2.13 -44.34
N TRP A 5 -21.61 -2.63 -43.09
CA TRP A 5 -20.94 -1.94 -41.99
C TRP A 5 -19.45 -1.87 -42.30
N LEU A 6 -18.97 -0.70 -42.75
CA LEU A 6 -17.54 -0.42 -42.76
C LEU A 6 -17.09 -0.28 -41.30
N PRO A 7 -15.97 -0.89 -40.90
CA PRO A 7 -15.43 -0.68 -39.55
C PRO A 7 -15.15 0.82 -39.37
N VAL A 8 -15.67 1.40 -38.30
CA VAL A 8 -15.33 2.78 -37.91
C VAL A 8 -13.82 2.82 -37.68
N GLN A 9 -13.12 3.61 -38.47
CA GLN A 9 -11.68 3.78 -38.36
C GLN A 9 -11.36 4.64 -37.14
N ALA A 10 -10.38 4.23 -36.33
CA ALA A 10 -9.87 5.00 -35.21
C ALA A 10 -9.36 6.38 -35.67
N ALA A 11 -9.73 7.42 -34.93
CA ALA A 11 -9.31 8.79 -35.20
C ALA A 11 -7.90 9.07 -34.64
N ILE A 12 -7.17 9.97 -35.29
CA ILE A 12 -5.87 10.47 -34.82
C ILE A 12 -5.98 11.98 -34.65
N TYR A 13 -5.66 12.47 -33.45
CA TYR A 13 -5.66 13.89 -33.09
C TYR A 13 -4.23 14.34 -32.76
N SER A 14 -3.63 15.14 -33.63
CA SER A 14 -2.28 15.71 -33.51
C SER A 14 -2.34 17.12 -32.89
N LEU A 15 -2.20 17.22 -31.58
CA LEU A 15 -2.28 18.49 -30.87
C LEU A 15 -0.94 19.25 -30.94
N PRO A 16 -0.94 20.59 -31.04
CA PRO A 16 -2.10 21.48 -30.97
C PRO A 16 -2.76 21.80 -32.34
N ARG A 17 -2.41 21.07 -33.41
CA ARG A 17 -2.90 21.40 -34.77
C ARG A 17 -4.34 20.98 -34.98
N ASP A 18 -4.70 19.83 -34.46
CA ASP A 18 -6.04 19.26 -34.62
C ASP A 18 -7.00 19.78 -33.55
N SER A 19 -8.27 19.90 -33.94
CA SER A 19 -9.39 20.10 -33.02
C SER A 19 -10.02 18.76 -32.67
N ILE A 20 -10.32 18.55 -31.39
CA ILE A 20 -11.07 17.38 -30.93
C ILE A 20 -12.56 17.75 -30.91
N ALA A 21 -13.43 16.87 -31.42
CA ALA A 21 -14.87 17.11 -31.44
C ALA A 21 -15.40 17.40 -30.03
N GLY A 22 -16.18 18.47 -29.89
CA GLY A 22 -16.71 18.90 -28.59
C GLY A 22 -15.75 19.69 -27.70
N CYS A 23 -14.50 19.91 -28.16
CA CYS A 23 -13.50 20.69 -27.45
C CYS A 23 -13.15 21.97 -28.20
N THR A 24 -13.01 23.07 -27.45
CA THR A 24 -12.58 24.37 -27.99
C THR A 24 -11.13 24.64 -27.58
N PRO A 25 -10.18 24.75 -28.53
CA PRO A 25 -8.81 25.13 -28.23
C PRO A 25 -8.69 26.64 -27.97
N VAL A 26 -7.98 27.00 -26.90
CA VAL A 26 -7.48 28.35 -26.62
C VAL A 26 -6.03 28.21 -26.16
N ASP A 27 -5.11 28.71 -26.97
CA ASP A 27 -3.67 28.48 -26.81
C ASP A 27 -3.36 26.97 -26.67
N GLN A 28 -2.70 26.56 -25.57
CA GLN A 28 -2.36 25.17 -25.27
C GLN A 28 -3.42 24.44 -24.41
N THR A 29 -4.62 25.01 -24.28
CA THR A 29 -5.71 24.43 -23.48
C THR A 29 -6.91 24.07 -24.37
N TYR A 30 -7.35 22.82 -24.29
CA TYR A 30 -8.54 22.32 -24.96
C TYR A 30 -9.65 22.15 -23.93
N THR A 31 -10.72 22.95 -24.05
CA THR A 31 -11.85 22.87 -23.12
C THR A 31 -13.01 22.09 -23.75
N CYS A 32 -13.35 20.93 -23.18
CA CYS A 32 -14.44 20.07 -23.63
C CYS A 32 -15.65 20.23 -22.67
N ALA A 33 -16.62 21.05 -23.07
CA ALA A 33 -17.69 21.51 -22.18
C ALA A 33 -18.71 20.41 -21.81
N ALA A 34 -18.98 19.48 -22.72
CA ALA A 34 -19.96 18.41 -22.53
C ALA A 34 -19.35 17.09 -22.03
N GLY A 35 -18.02 17.04 -21.86
CA GLY A 35 -17.27 15.78 -21.73
C GLY A 35 -16.44 15.49 -22.98
N LEU A 36 -15.68 14.41 -22.95
CA LEU A 36 -14.88 13.92 -24.07
C LEU A 36 -15.03 12.40 -24.16
N VAL A 37 -15.43 11.91 -25.33
CA VAL A 37 -15.50 10.48 -25.64
C VAL A 37 -14.57 10.20 -26.82
N LEU A 38 -13.58 9.36 -26.59
CA LEU A 38 -12.72 8.80 -27.63
C LEU A 38 -13.21 7.39 -27.98
N GLY A 39 -13.28 7.08 -29.27
CA GLY A 39 -13.64 5.76 -29.77
C GLY A 39 -12.57 4.71 -29.47
N ALA A 40 -12.86 3.45 -29.79
CA ALA A 40 -11.88 2.38 -29.68
C ALA A 40 -10.71 2.62 -30.65
N GLY A 41 -9.48 2.51 -30.13
CA GLY A 41 -8.24 2.74 -30.89
C GLY A 41 -7.91 4.22 -31.17
N ASP A 42 -8.74 5.17 -30.75
CA ASP A 42 -8.50 6.59 -30.98
C ASP A 42 -7.16 7.02 -30.36
N THR A 43 -6.44 7.88 -31.07
CA THR A 43 -5.08 8.29 -30.71
C THR A 43 -5.00 9.80 -30.52
N ILE A 44 -4.39 10.24 -29.43
CA ILE A 44 -3.97 11.64 -29.25
C ILE A 44 -2.45 11.70 -29.27
N VAL A 45 -1.86 12.50 -30.16
CA VAL A 45 -0.42 12.70 -30.27
C VAL A 45 -0.09 14.16 -29.97
N LEU A 46 0.89 14.39 -29.08
CA LEU A 46 1.43 15.73 -28.88
C LEU A 46 2.57 15.98 -29.87
N THR A 47 2.41 16.99 -30.70
CA THR A 47 3.41 17.41 -31.69
C THR A 47 4.17 18.68 -31.29
N SER A 48 3.71 19.36 -30.24
CA SER A 48 4.39 20.52 -29.65
C SER A 48 5.29 20.10 -28.49
N SER A 49 6.38 20.84 -28.29
CA SER A 49 7.23 20.75 -27.10
C SER A 49 6.60 21.38 -25.86
N ASP A 50 5.59 22.24 -26.04
CA ASP A 50 4.95 22.97 -24.94
C ASP A 50 3.87 22.11 -24.30
N PRO A 51 3.72 22.15 -22.96
CA PRO A 51 2.68 21.39 -22.27
C PRO A 51 1.28 21.74 -22.77
N ILE A 52 0.43 20.72 -22.92
CA ILE A 52 -0.97 20.83 -23.32
C ILE A 52 -1.87 20.42 -22.16
N THR A 53 -2.98 21.13 -22.00
CA THR A 53 -4.02 20.82 -21.00
C THR A 53 -5.33 20.45 -21.68
N LEU A 54 -5.86 19.26 -21.38
CA LEU A 54 -7.24 18.89 -21.69
C LEU A 54 -8.09 19.18 -20.45
N LYS A 55 -8.99 20.16 -20.56
CA LYS A 55 -9.94 20.54 -19.50
C LYS A 55 -11.33 20.03 -19.87
N ILE A 56 -11.77 18.96 -19.21
CA ILE A 56 -13.00 18.24 -19.50
C ILE A 56 -14.00 18.54 -18.38
N THR A 57 -15.11 19.18 -18.72
CA THR A 57 -16.10 19.61 -17.70
C THR A 57 -17.11 18.51 -17.34
N GLY A 58 -17.36 17.59 -18.28
CA GLY A 58 -18.15 16.38 -18.06
C GLY A 58 -17.27 15.15 -17.86
N ASP A 59 -17.78 13.98 -18.26
CA ASP A 59 -17.05 12.73 -18.19
C ASP A 59 -15.97 12.64 -19.28
N PHE A 60 -14.89 11.92 -18.97
CA PHE A 60 -13.86 11.53 -19.93
C PHE A 60 -13.92 10.02 -20.13
N THR A 61 -14.20 9.57 -21.34
CA THR A 61 -14.28 8.14 -21.66
C THR A 61 -13.44 7.81 -22.88
N THR A 62 -12.72 6.70 -22.83
CA THR A 62 -12.01 6.17 -24.00
C THR A 62 -12.50 4.76 -24.30
N GLY A 63 -12.62 4.42 -25.57
CA GLY A 63 -12.80 3.04 -25.99
C GLY A 63 -11.53 2.22 -25.77
N ASP A 64 -11.65 0.90 -25.94
CA ASP A 64 -10.53 -0.02 -25.80
C ASP A 64 -9.41 0.29 -26.81
N GLY A 65 -8.16 0.08 -26.40
CA GLY A 65 -6.98 0.26 -27.25
C GLY A 65 -6.64 1.72 -27.55
N SER A 66 -7.23 2.69 -26.84
CA SER A 66 -6.93 4.11 -27.05
C SER A 66 -5.46 4.42 -26.72
N GLN A 67 -4.83 5.28 -27.52
CA GLN A 67 -3.41 5.62 -27.38
C GLN A 67 -3.26 7.13 -27.15
N ILE A 68 -3.13 7.54 -25.89
CA ILE A 68 -3.04 8.96 -25.52
C ILE A 68 -1.60 9.29 -25.15
N ASN A 69 -0.96 10.05 -26.01
CA ASN A 69 0.42 10.49 -25.86
C ASN A 69 1.41 9.32 -25.65
N ALA A 70 1.12 8.15 -26.23
CA ALA A 70 1.81 6.89 -25.94
C ALA A 70 3.34 6.90 -26.14
N GLU A 71 3.86 7.80 -26.98
CA GLU A 71 5.31 7.96 -27.21
C GLU A 71 5.90 9.21 -26.53
N GLY A 72 5.06 10.01 -25.88
CA GLY A 72 5.44 11.30 -25.31
C GLY A 72 5.71 11.27 -23.81
N ASP A 73 6.24 12.39 -23.32
CA ASP A 73 6.46 12.63 -21.88
C ASP A 73 5.13 12.97 -21.20
N ALA A 74 4.78 12.22 -20.16
CA ALA A 74 3.58 12.45 -19.35
C ALA A 74 3.54 13.86 -18.72
N SER A 75 4.69 14.50 -18.49
CA SER A 75 4.75 15.88 -17.97
C SER A 75 4.20 16.93 -18.95
N LYS A 76 4.10 16.58 -20.23
CA LYS A 76 3.62 17.46 -21.30
C LYS A 76 2.12 17.40 -21.52
N LEU A 77 1.41 16.46 -20.88
CA LEU A 77 -0.03 16.36 -20.96
C LEU A 77 -0.65 16.40 -19.57
N SER A 78 -1.51 17.39 -19.35
CA SER A 78 -2.38 17.45 -18.17
C SER A 78 -3.82 17.21 -18.60
N ILE A 79 -4.49 16.24 -17.98
CA ILE A 79 -5.91 15.96 -18.19
C ILE A 79 -6.63 16.26 -16.88
N ILE A 80 -7.55 17.22 -16.93
CA ILE A 80 -8.34 17.66 -15.78
C ILE A 80 -9.80 17.36 -16.09
N VAL A 81 -10.42 16.49 -15.30
CA VAL A 81 -11.78 15.99 -15.51
C VAL A 81 -12.67 16.37 -14.33
N ASN A 82 -13.73 17.13 -14.60
CA ASN A 82 -14.77 17.50 -13.63
C ASN A 82 -16.01 16.58 -13.73
N GLY A 83 -15.75 15.30 -13.96
CA GLY A 83 -16.71 14.22 -14.06
C GLY A 83 -16.02 12.90 -13.74
N ASN A 84 -16.60 11.79 -14.19
CA ASN A 84 -15.97 10.48 -14.11
C ASN A 84 -14.98 10.29 -15.26
N THR A 85 -13.94 9.52 -15.02
CA THR A 85 -12.97 9.10 -16.03
C THR A 85 -13.03 7.59 -16.19
N ALA A 86 -13.23 7.11 -17.41
CA ALA A 86 -13.21 5.70 -17.77
C ALA A 86 -12.23 5.49 -18.94
N ILE A 87 -11.11 4.83 -18.67
CA ILE A 87 -10.13 4.47 -19.69
C ILE A 87 -10.41 3.03 -20.13
N GLY A 88 -10.69 2.81 -21.41
CA GLY A 88 -10.95 1.48 -21.97
C GLY A 88 -9.79 0.50 -21.78
N ALA A 89 -10.07 -0.79 -21.88
CA ALA A 89 -9.05 -1.84 -21.74
C ALA A 89 -7.97 -1.73 -22.81
N ASN A 90 -6.77 -2.26 -22.54
CA ASN A 90 -5.63 -2.23 -23.47
C ASN A 90 -5.20 -0.83 -23.93
N SER A 91 -5.58 0.22 -23.21
CA SER A 91 -5.24 1.60 -23.56
C SER A 91 -3.92 2.04 -22.93
N THR A 92 -3.21 2.94 -23.61
CA THR A 92 -2.03 3.63 -23.07
C THR A 92 -2.36 5.09 -22.81
N LEU A 93 -1.98 5.61 -21.65
CA LEU A 93 -2.12 7.01 -21.28
C LEU A 93 -0.81 7.53 -20.70
N HIS A 94 -0.15 8.47 -21.38
CA HIS A 94 0.98 9.22 -20.81
C HIS A 94 0.55 10.65 -20.50
N ALA A 95 0.03 10.87 -19.30
CA ALA A 95 -0.42 12.17 -18.82
C ALA A 95 -0.52 12.22 -17.31
N ASN A 96 -0.45 13.43 -16.75
CA ASN A 96 -0.95 13.66 -15.41
C ASN A 96 -2.47 13.78 -15.47
N LEU A 97 -3.17 12.88 -14.77
CA LEU A 97 -4.63 12.82 -14.75
C LEU A 97 -5.16 13.29 -13.39
N THR A 98 -5.99 14.32 -13.40
CA THR A 98 -6.69 14.82 -12.22
C THR A 98 -8.20 14.73 -12.43
N GLY A 99 -8.88 13.99 -11.57
CA GLY A 99 -10.34 13.79 -11.61
C GLY A 99 -11.04 14.31 -10.35
N VAL A 100 -12.26 14.81 -10.50
CA VAL A 100 -13.15 15.07 -9.36
C VAL A 100 -13.99 13.83 -9.04
N GLY A 101 -14.56 13.20 -10.07
CA GLY A 101 -15.30 11.95 -9.98
C GLY A 101 -14.40 10.71 -9.96
N THR A 102 -14.97 9.54 -10.25
CA THR A 102 -14.18 8.29 -10.27
C THR A 102 -13.14 8.32 -11.38
N ILE A 103 -12.05 7.59 -11.18
CA ILE A 103 -11.10 7.27 -12.24
C ILE A 103 -11.00 5.77 -12.31
N ASP A 104 -11.51 5.19 -13.39
CA ASP A 104 -11.53 3.75 -13.61
C ASP A 104 -10.72 3.44 -14.88
N THR A 105 -9.68 2.61 -14.74
CA THR A 105 -8.93 2.08 -15.89
C THR A 105 -9.36 0.64 -16.16
N GLY A 106 -9.53 0.31 -17.44
CA GLY A 106 -9.77 -1.05 -17.88
C GLY A 106 -8.58 -1.96 -17.63
N GLU A 107 -8.77 -3.24 -17.91
CA GLU A 107 -7.70 -4.24 -17.81
C GLU A 107 -6.59 -3.98 -18.84
N TYR A 108 -5.39 -4.45 -18.53
CA TYR A 108 -4.22 -4.32 -19.42
C TYR A 108 -3.90 -2.88 -19.82
N THR A 109 -4.22 -1.91 -18.96
CA THR A 109 -3.93 -0.49 -19.23
C THR A 109 -2.49 -0.15 -18.85
N HIS A 110 -1.88 0.77 -19.60
CA HIS A 110 -0.57 1.34 -19.30
C HIS A 110 -0.69 2.84 -19.04
N VAL A 111 -0.50 3.25 -17.79
CA VAL A 111 -0.58 4.67 -17.40
C VAL A 111 0.80 5.15 -16.99
N ILE A 112 1.30 6.22 -17.60
CA ILE A 112 2.48 6.96 -17.15
C ILE A 112 2.05 8.37 -16.78
N GLY A 113 2.38 8.78 -15.56
CA GLY A 113 2.00 10.07 -14.97
C GLY A 113 1.25 9.89 -13.65
N ASP A 114 1.09 10.99 -12.93
CA ASP A 114 0.39 10.98 -11.65
C ASP A 114 -1.14 10.91 -11.87
N VAL A 115 -1.82 10.06 -11.10
CA VAL A 115 -3.29 9.94 -11.05
C VAL A 115 -3.77 10.50 -9.72
N THR A 116 -4.57 11.56 -9.78
CA THR A 116 -5.06 12.26 -8.59
C THR A 116 -6.58 12.42 -8.60
N THR A 117 -7.24 12.11 -7.49
CA THR A 117 -8.64 12.49 -7.26
C THR A 117 -8.81 13.30 -5.98
N ILE A 118 -9.85 14.13 -5.95
CA ILE A 118 -10.23 14.84 -4.72
C ILE A 118 -11.16 13.96 -3.89
N ALA A 119 -12.25 13.47 -4.48
CA ALA A 119 -13.28 12.70 -3.76
C ALA A 119 -13.69 11.39 -4.43
N GLY A 120 -13.23 11.14 -5.67
CA GLY A 120 -13.59 9.95 -6.41
C GLY A 120 -12.71 8.74 -6.08
N VAL A 121 -13.32 7.55 -6.21
CA VAL A 121 -12.59 6.28 -6.18
C VAL A 121 -11.65 6.20 -7.37
N VAL A 122 -10.44 5.69 -7.14
CA VAL A 122 -9.52 5.30 -8.21
C VAL A 122 -9.52 3.79 -8.33
N THR A 123 -9.85 3.25 -9.49
CA THR A 123 -9.74 1.83 -9.81
C THR A 123 -8.74 1.65 -10.93
N ILE A 124 -7.69 0.88 -10.68
CA ILE A 124 -6.76 0.40 -11.70
C ILE A 124 -7.16 -1.02 -12.08
N GLY A 125 -7.47 -1.25 -13.35
CA GLY A 125 -7.89 -2.55 -13.85
C GLY A 125 -6.82 -3.63 -13.70
N ASN A 126 -7.22 -4.90 -13.79
CA ASN A 126 -6.31 -6.04 -13.66
C ASN A 126 -5.21 -6.04 -14.73
N HIS A 127 -4.10 -6.69 -14.45
CA HIS A 127 -2.97 -6.83 -15.39
C HIS A 127 -2.41 -5.49 -15.91
N SER A 128 -2.65 -4.39 -15.19
CA SER A 128 -2.27 -3.06 -15.64
C SER A 128 -0.90 -2.67 -15.11
N THR A 129 -0.32 -1.63 -15.71
CA THR A 129 0.89 -0.98 -15.18
C THR A 129 0.65 0.51 -15.04
N LEU A 130 0.92 1.05 -13.86
CA LEU A 130 0.92 2.48 -13.60
C LEU A 130 2.30 2.94 -13.14
N THR A 131 2.90 3.90 -13.84
CA THR A 131 4.14 4.56 -13.46
C THR A 131 3.85 5.99 -13.06
N GLY A 132 3.95 6.28 -11.77
CA GLY A 132 3.51 7.54 -11.18
C GLY A 132 2.86 7.33 -9.83
N LYS A 133 2.43 8.41 -9.19
CA LYS A 133 1.73 8.35 -7.90
C LYS A 133 0.24 8.20 -8.11
N ILE A 134 -0.40 7.46 -7.21
CA ILE A 134 -1.86 7.44 -7.09
C ILE A 134 -2.22 8.16 -5.79
N THR A 135 -2.97 9.25 -5.91
CA THR A 135 -3.42 10.04 -4.75
C THR A 135 -4.91 10.25 -4.79
N THR A 136 -5.59 10.04 -3.66
CA THR A 136 -6.94 10.57 -3.46
C THR A 136 -6.99 11.41 -2.19
N ALA A 137 -7.74 12.52 -2.17
CA ALA A 137 -7.90 13.27 -0.92
C ALA A 137 -8.75 12.47 0.07
N SER A 138 -9.89 11.95 -0.39
CA SER A 138 -10.75 11.02 0.36
C SER A 138 -11.52 10.10 -0.59
N ALA A 139 -11.28 8.80 -0.56
CA ALA A 139 -12.04 7.73 -1.22
C ALA A 139 -11.22 6.43 -1.17
N ALA A 140 -11.72 5.38 -1.83
CA ALA A 140 -10.96 4.17 -2.05
C ALA A 140 -9.96 4.31 -3.21
N ILE A 141 -8.84 3.60 -3.10
CA ILE A 141 -7.96 3.26 -4.21
C ILE A 141 -7.98 1.73 -4.33
N ASN A 142 -8.46 1.23 -5.46
CA ASN A 142 -8.53 -0.19 -5.79
C ASN A 142 -7.51 -0.47 -6.90
N VAL A 143 -6.50 -1.28 -6.60
CA VAL A 143 -5.57 -1.80 -7.59
C VAL A 143 -5.98 -3.24 -7.87
N GLY A 144 -6.25 -3.56 -9.15
CA GLY A 144 -6.58 -4.89 -9.61
C GLY A 144 -5.51 -5.93 -9.28
N TYR A 145 -5.79 -7.19 -9.59
CA TYR A 145 -4.80 -8.26 -9.41
C TYR A 145 -3.76 -8.26 -10.52
N ASP A 146 -2.62 -8.90 -10.27
CA ASP A 146 -1.48 -8.98 -11.21
C ASP A 146 -1.09 -7.61 -11.80
N THR A 147 -1.18 -6.56 -10.98
CA THR A 147 -0.98 -5.17 -11.41
C THR A 147 0.32 -4.62 -10.84
N THR A 148 1.01 -3.80 -11.62
CA THR A 148 2.26 -3.14 -11.20
C THR A 148 2.05 -1.63 -11.04
N VAL A 149 2.33 -1.10 -9.84
CA VAL A 149 2.35 0.34 -9.55
C VAL A 149 3.78 0.75 -9.21
N ILE A 150 4.41 1.48 -10.13
CA ILE A 150 5.73 2.08 -9.96
C ILE A 150 5.55 3.49 -9.37
N GLY A 151 5.34 3.55 -8.06
CA GLY A 151 5.16 4.80 -7.34
C GLY A 151 4.47 4.61 -5.99
N ASN A 152 4.11 5.73 -5.36
CA ASN A 152 3.41 5.71 -4.07
C ASN A 152 1.91 5.68 -4.27
N ILE A 153 1.21 4.98 -3.37
CA ILE A 153 -0.24 4.98 -3.26
C ILE A 153 -0.62 5.70 -1.97
N LYS A 154 -1.48 6.71 -2.05
CA LYS A 154 -1.82 7.55 -0.90
C LYS A 154 -3.28 8.00 -0.87
N THR A 155 -3.91 7.86 0.30
CA THR A 155 -5.12 8.63 0.65
C THR A 155 -4.73 9.72 1.66
N MET A 156 -5.15 10.97 1.45
CA MET A 156 -4.71 12.11 2.28
C MET A 156 -5.50 12.31 3.57
N VAL A 157 -6.75 11.86 3.63
CA VAL A 157 -7.64 12.06 4.78
C VAL A 157 -8.19 10.72 5.27
N ALA A 158 -9.23 10.22 4.62
CA ALA A 158 -9.87 8.95 4.94
C ALA A 158 -10.07 8.16 3.65
N GLY A 159 -9.74 6.88 3.65
CA GLY A 159 -9.85 6.04 2.47
C GLY A 159 -9.38 4.62 2.69
N VAL A 160 -9.88 3.71 1.84
CA VAL A 160 -9.41 2.33 1.81
C VAL A 160 -8.47 2.16 0.63
N VAL A 161 -7.29 1.60 0.86
CA VAL A 161 -6.44 1.13 -0.23
C VAL A 161 -6.57 -0.39 -0.30
N SER A 162 -6.98 -0.91 -1.45
CA SER A 162 -7.03 -2.35 -1.71
C SER A 162 -6.12 -2.67 -2.88
N VAL A 163 -5.11 -3.50 -2.65
CA VAL A 163 -4.23 -4.03 -3.69
C VAL A 163 -4.59 -5.50 -3.91
N GLY A 164 -4.86 -5.88 -5.16
CA GLY A 164 -5.14 -7.25 -5.54
C GLY A 164 -4.00 -8.21 -5.22
N TYR A 165 -4.26 -9.50 -5.41
CA TYR A 165 -3.25 -10.55 -5.28
C TYR A 165 -2.23 -10.47 -6.44
N ASP A 166 -1.08 -11.11 -6.27
CA ASP A 166 0.01 -11.18 -7.25
C ASP A 166 0.47 -9.82 -7.79
N SER A 167 0.27 -8.74 -7.03
CA SER A 167 0.53 -7.37 -7.49
C SER A 167 1.84 -6.81 -6.93
N MET A 168 2.43 -5.85 -7.62
CA MET A 168 3.68 -5.19 -7.22
C MET A 168 3.48 -3.69 -7.01
N VAL A 169 3.90 -3.17 -5.86
CA VAL A 169 3.98 -1.73 -5.61
C VAL A 169 5.42 -1.36 -5.27
N THR A 170 6.09 -0.58 -6.12
CA THR A 170 7.51 -0.24 -5.91
C THR A 170 7.72 0.98 -5.00
N GLY A 171 6.66 1.45 -4.34
CA GLY A 171 6.68 2.59 -3.42
C GLY A 171 5.98 2.29 -2.10
N ASN A 172 5.65 3.34 -1.36
CA ASN A 172 4.92 3.23 -0.11
C ASN A 172 3.41 3.18 -0.38
N ILE A 173 2.69 2.47 0.49
CA ILE A 173 1.24 2.52 0.56
C ILE A 173 0.86 3.21 1.86
N SER A 174 0.08 4.29 1.78
CA SER A 174 -0.29 5.04 2.96
C SER A 174 -1.72 5.55 2.97
N THR A 175 -2.30 5.57 4.15
CA THR A 175 -3.55 6.28 4.42
C THR A 175 -3.42 7.11 5.68
N THR A 176 -4.08 8.26 5.71
CA THR A 176 -4.21 9.00 6.96
C THR A 176 -5.17 8.31 7.92
N SER A 177 -6.30 7.80 7.43
CA SER A 177 -7.26 6.99 8.16
C SER A 177 -8.01 6.04 7.21
N GLY A 178 -8.29 4.82 7.65
CA GLY A 178 -8.96 3.78 6.87
C GLY A 178 -8.10 2.53 6.71
N ALA A 179 -8.54 1.60 5.87
CA ALA A 179 -7.90 0.30 5.76
C ALA A 179 -6.86 0.26 4.64
N ILE A 180 -5.80 -0.53 4.82
CA ILE A 180 -4.94 -0.97 3.73
C ILE A 180 -5.03 -2.49 3.67
N ASN A 181 -5.50 -3.00 2.54
CA ASN A 181 -5.58 -4.43 2.24
C ASN A 181 -4.60 -4.75 1.11
N VAL A 182 -3.73 -5.73 1.31
CA VAL A 182 -2.81 -6.22 0.27
C VAL A 182 -3.08 -7.71 0.07
N GLY A 183 -3.46 -8.08 -1.15
CA GLY A 183 -3.76 -9.46 -1.52
C GLY A 183 -2.56 -10.39 -1.46
N ASP A 184 -2.84 -11.68 -1.54
CA ASP A 184 -1.84 -12.74 -1.44
C ASP A 184 -0.71 -12.58 -2.47
N ARG A 185 0.50 -13.03 -2.11
CA ARG A 185 1.69 -13.09 -2.97
C ARG A 185 2.17 -11.74 -3.52
N SER A 186 1.53 -10.65 -3.12
CA SER A 186 1.90 -9.30 -3.55
C SER A 186 3.22 -8.83 -2.93
N ILE A 187 3.89 -7.91 -3.62
CA ILE A 187 5.18 -7.33 -3.24
C ILE A 187 5.02 -5.83 -3.06
N VAL A 188 5.51 -5.29 -1.94
CA VAL A 188 5.64 -3.85 -1.72
C VAL A 188 7.09 -3.54 -1.36
N THR A 189 7.77 -2.77 -2.19
CA THR A 189 9.19 -2.41 -1.96
C THR A 189 9.36 -1.16 -1.09
N GLY A 190 8.26 -0.60 -0.59
CA GLY A 190 8.23 0.45 0.42
C GLY A 190 7.64 -0.02 1.76
N SER A 191 7.18 0.95 2.55
CA SER A 191 6.45 0.72 3.81
C SER A 191 4.94 0.82 3.60
N ILE A 192 4.18 0.15 4.48
CA ILE A 192 2.73 0.28 4.58
C ILE A 192 2.39 1.01 5.88
N LEU A 193 1.66 2.12 5.77
CA LEU A 193 1.42 3.03 6.90
C LEU A 193 -0.02 3.54 6.98
N THR A 194 -0.64 3.41 8.15
CA THR A 194 -1.80 4.22 8.54
C THR A 194 -1.41 5.17 9.69
N THR A 195 -1.81 6.45 9.63
CA THR A 195 -1.30 7.46 10.59
C THR A 195 -2.23 7.81 11.74
N LEU A 196 -3.54 7.61 11.60
CA LEU A 196 -4.55 7.86 12.63
C LEU A 196 -5.33 6.58 12.94
N ALA A 197 -6.59 6.46 12.54
CA ALA A 197 -7.38 5.24 12.71
C ALA A 197 -7.34 4.43 11.42
N GLY A 198 -6.78 3.22 11.43
CA GLY A 198 -6.73 2.40 10.23
C GLY A 198 -6.19 1.00 10.42
N ALA A 199 -6.84 0.01 9.84
CA ALA A 199 -6.41 -1.39 9.88
C ALA A 199 -5.49 -1.72 8.70
N ILE A 200 -4.52 -2.61 8.91
CA ILE A 200 -3.71 -3.16 7.82
C ILE A 200 -3.94 -4.66 7.79
N THR A 201 -4.35 -5.18 6.63
CA THR A 201 -4.49 -6.61 6.38
C THR A 201 -3.61 -7.02 5.21
N LEU A 202 -2.67 -7.93 5.47
CA LEU A 202 -1.85 -8.55 4.43
C LEU A 202 -2.30 -9.98 4.23
N GLY A 203 -2.48 -10.38 2.97
CA GLY A 203 -2.74 -11.75 2.56
C GLY A 203 -1.57 -12.69 2.87
N ALA A 204 -1.70 -13.93 2.42
CA ALA A 204 -0.65 -14.93 2.55
C ALA A 204 0.52 -14.64 1.60
N ASN A 205 1.74 -14.97 2.03
CA ASN A 205 2.96 -14.87 1.23
C ASN A 205 3.27 -13.46 0.70
N VAL A 206 2.80 -12.42 1.38
CA VAL A 206 3.10 -11.03 1.01
C VAL A 206 4.54 -10.68 1.37
N LYS A 207 5.25 -9.96 0.50
CA LYS A 207 6.61 -9.48 0.74
C LYS A 207 6.66 -7.96 0.85
N ILE A 208 7.08 -7.45 2.00
CA ILE A 208 7.27 -6.02 2.26
C ILE A 208 8.74 -5.80 2.59
N THR A 209 9.42 -4.85 1.94
CA THR A 209 10.82 -4.52 2.30
C THR A 209 10.91 -3.51 3.45
N GLY A 210 9.89 -2.66 3.60
CA GLY A 210 9.82 -1.63 4.63
C GLY A 210 9.07 -2.07 5.89
N ASN A 211 8.57 -1.08 6.63
CA ASN A 211 7.79 -1.29 7.86
C ASN A 211 6.30 -1.47 7.55
N VAL A 212 5.59 -2.08 8.49
CA VAL A 212 4.12 -2.14 8.51
C VAL A 212 3.65 -1.49 9.80
N ALA A 213 2.94 -0.36 9.71
CA ALA A 213 2.58 0.38 10.91
C ALA A 213 1.21 1.05 10.85
N THR A 214 0.49 1.05 11.98
CA THR A 214 -0.70 1.90 12.21
C THR A 214 -0.37 3.12 13.09
N THR A 215 0.91 3.51 13.11
CA THR A 215 1.43 4.61 13.91
C THR A 215 2.18 5.61 13.06
N TYR A 216 1.85 6.88 13.26
CA TYR A 216 2.70 7.96 12.78
C TYR A 216 3.85 8.23 13.75
N GLN A 217 5.07 8.33 13.23
CA GLN A 217 6.27 8.97 13.80
C GLN A 217 6.16 9.58 15.22
N GLY A 218 6.24 8.77 16.27
CA GLY A 218 6.24 9.26 17.66
C GLY A 218 4.88 9.75 18.18
N SER A 219 3.83 9.64 17.37
CA SER A 219 2.45 9.96 17.70
C SER A 219 1.83 8.87 18.57
N VAL A 220 1.13 9.31 19.61
CA VAL A 220 0.25 8.48 20.44
C VAL A 220 -1.14 8.32 19.82
N VAL A 221 -1.33 8.83 18.60
CA VAL A 221 -2.58 8.78 17.84
C VAL A 221 -2.32 7.82 16.68
N GLY A 222 -2.97 6.67 16.74
CA GLY A 222 -2.70 5.51 15.90
C GLY A 222 -3.50 4.33 16.41
N ALA A 223 -4.71 4.11 15.90
CA ALA A 223 -5.59 3.02 16.32
C ALA A 223 -5.87 2.10 15.14
N GLY A 224 -5.56 0.82 15.25
CA GLY A 224 -5.73 -0.09 14.14
C GLY A 224 -5.06 -1.42 14.36
N ALA A 225 -5.78 -2.49 14.03
CA ALA A 225 -5.21 -3.82 14.01
C ALA A 225 -4.30 -4.00 12.79
N ILE A 226 -3.23 -4.78 12.97
CA ILE A 226 -2.43 -5.31 11.86
C ILE A 226 -2.62 -6.82 11.83
N VAL A 227 -3.01 -7.36 10.69
CA VAL A 227 -3.10 -8.80 10.44
C VAL A 227 -2.16 -9.13 9.28
N ILE A 228 -1.24 -10.06 9.50
CA ILE A 228 -0.30 -10.54 8.49
C ILE A 228 -0.58 -12.02 8.22
N GLY A 229 -0.97 -12.34 6.98
CA GLY A 229 -1.23 -13.69 6.53
C GLY A 229 0.02 -14.55 6.48
N GLY A 230 -0.18 -15.87 6.52
CA GLY A 230 0.91 -16.84 6.71
C GLY A 230 1.92 -16.84 5.58
N GLY A 231 3.17 -17.19 5.90
CA GLY A 231 4.27 -17.23 4.91
C GLY A 231 4.80 -15.87 4.47
N SER A 232 4.27 -14.77 5.00
CA SER A 232 4.68 -13.41 4.62
C SER A 232 6.10 -13.06 5.10
N LYS A 233 6.73 -12.07 4.45
CA LYS A 233 8.09 -11.60 4.77
C LYS A 233 8.09 -10.08 4.89
N ILE A 234 8.43 -9.56 6.06
CA ILE A 234 8.50 -8.12 6.36
C ILE A 234 9.95 -7.77 6.69
N GLY A 235 10.59 -6.96 5.84
CA GLY A 235 11.98 -6.51 6.02
C GLY A 235 12.17 -5.46 7.10
N GLY A 236 11.09 -4.84 7.57
CA GLY A 236 11.08 -3.86 8.65
C GLY A 236 10.42 -4.36 9.93
N SER A 237 9.97 -3.41 10.75
CA SER A 237 9.20 -3.67 11.98
C SER A 237 7.70 -3.65 11.72
N VAL A 238 6.94 -4.31 12.59
CA VAL A 238 5.48 -4.28 12.62
C VAL A 238 5.02 -3.57 13.88
N THR A 239 4.36 -2.42 13.75
CA THR A 239 4.03 -1.60 14.92
C THR A 239 2.63 -0.99 14.94
N THR A 240 1.95 -1.05 16.07
CA THR A 240 0.70 -0.31 16.32
C THR A 240 0.86 0.59 17.55
N ASN A 241 0.01 1.60 17.71
CA ASN A 241 -0.03 2.37 18.95
C ASN A 241 -1.18 1.82 19.79
N THR A 242 -2.37 1.74 19.22
CA THR A 242 -3.49 1.01 19.80
C THR A 242 -3.99 -0.01 18.79
N GLY A 243 -4.24 -1.24 19.22
CA GLY A 243 -4.79 -2.29 18.37
C GLY A 243 -3.91 -3.53 18.30
N ALA A 244 -4.56 -4.66 18.02
CA ALA A 244 -3.90 -5.96 18.02
C ALA A 244 -2.95 -6.12 16.82
N ILE A 245 -1.85 -6.83 17.03
CA ILE A 245 -1.00 -7.34 15.95
C ILE A 245 -1.15 -8.84 15.91
N THR A 246 -1.55 -9.37 14.76
CA THR A 246 -1.63 -10.82 14.50
C THR A 246 -0.67 -11.17 13.37
N ILE A 247 0.32 -11.99 13.69
CA ILE A 247 1.29 -12.54 12.75
C ILE A 247 0.93 -14.03 12.57
N ALA A 248 0.48 -14.43 11.38
CA ALA A 248 0.15 -15.82 11.12
C ALA A 248 1.40 -16.72 10.98
N SER A 249 1.18 -18.03 10.97
CA SER A 249 2.24 -19.03 10.91
C SER A 249 3.12 -18.93 9.65
N GLY A 250 4.41 -19.25 9.78
CA GLY A 250 5.38 -19.21 8.69
C GLY A 250 5.83 -17.80 8.29
N THR A 251 5.39 -16.77 9.03
CA THR A 251 5.73 -15.37 8.73
C THR A 251 7.09 -14.99 9.30
N LYS A 252 7.85 -14.19 8.55
CA LYS A 252 9.14 -13.65 8.96
C LYS A 252 9.07 -12.13 9.05
N VAL A 253 9.48 -11.58 10.19
CA VAL A 253 9.63 -10.13 10.43
C VAL A 253 11.07 -9.88 10.83
N ASP A 254 11.83 -9.12 10.06
CA ASP A 254 13.25 -8.88 10.33
C ASP A 254 13.45 -7.92 11.52
N GLY A 255 12.49 -7.00 11.73
CA GLY A 255 12.50 -6.02 12.81
C GLY A 255 11.72 -6.44 14.07
N ASN A 256 11.31 -5.42 14.83
CA ASN A 256 10.53 -5.59 16.05
C ASN A 256 9.04 -5.77 15.73
N VAL A 257 8.33 -6.48 16.62
CA VAL A 257 6.86 -6.49 16.64
C VAL A 257 6.40 -5.82 17.92
N ALA A 258 5.78 -4.65 17.83
CA ALA A 258 5.50 -3.87 19.02
C ALA A 258 4.17 -3.10 18.96
N THR A 259 3.47 -3.07 20.09
CA THR A 259 2.29 -2.21 20.25
C THR A 259 2.39 -1.39 21.52
N ASN A 260 1.86 -0.17 21.54
CA ASN A 260 1.77 0.57 22.80
C ASN A 260 0.60 0.05 23.65
N ASP A 261 -0.56 -0.23 23.05
CA ASP A 261 -1.78 -0.69 23.73
C ASP A 261 -2.55 -1.69 22.85
N GLY A 262 -2.30 -2.98 23.06
CA GLY A 262 -2.87 -4.02 22.23
C GLY A 262 -2.30 -5.39 22.55
N ALA A 263 -2.99 -6.42 22.07
CA ALA A 263 -2.46 -7.77 22.10
C ALA A 263 -1.54 -8.02 20.91
N ILE A 264 -0.47 -8.79 21.12
CA ILE A 264 0.37 -9.32 20.05
C ILE A 264 0.20 -10.83 20.04
N THR A 265 -0.15 -11.39 18.89
CA THR A 265 -0.16 -12.83 18.65
C THR A 265 0.81 -13.14 17.53
N VAL A 266 1.82 -13.95 17.85
CA VAL A 266 2.74 -14.55 16.88
C VAL A 266 2.37 -16.01 16.71
N GLY A 267 1.98 -16.41 15.51
CA GLY A 267 1.55 -17.75 15.18
C GLY A 267 2.65 -18.79 15.36
N ALA A 268 2.26 -20.05 15.52
CA ALA A 268 3.21 -21.17 15.60
C ALA A 268 4.02 -21.30 14.30
N SER A 269 5.21 -21.88 14.37
CA SER A 269 5.86 -22.39 13.16
C SER A 269 5.09 -23.62 12.66
N THR A 270 4.93 -23.76 11.35
CA THR A 270 4.48 -25.03 10.74
C THR A 270 5.65 -25.94 10.39
N ALA A 271 6.87 -25.39 10.33
CA ALA A 271 8.09 -26.19 10.31
C ALA A 271 8.30 -26.82 11.69
N THR A 272 8.25 -28.15 11.75
CA THR A 272 8.48 -28.93 12.98
C THR A 272 9.91 -29.47 13.03
N GLY A 273 10.55 -29.44 14.20
CA GLY A 273 11.86 -30.03 14.45
C GLY A 273 12.87 -29.06 15.06
N THR A 274 13.95 -29.60 15.65
CA THR A 274 15.06 -28.81 16.25
C THR A 274 15.97 -28.15 15.21
N ASP A 275 15.70 -28.36 13.92
CA ASP A 275 16.45 -27.83 12.78
C ASP A 275 15.74 -26.62 12.13
N ASN A 276 14.91 -25.91 12.90
CA ASN A 276 14.13 -24.76 12.44
C ASN A 276 15.03 -23.53 12.15
N LYS A 277 15.92 -23.69 11.18
CA LYS A 277 16.85 -22.66 10.73
C LYS A 277 16.06 -21.46 10.24
N ASP A 278 16.59 -20.28 10.52
CA ASP A 278 15.98 -18.97 10.30
C ASP A 278 15.37 -18.74 8.90
N ASN A 279 15.84 -19.48 7.89
CA ASN A 279 15.40 -19.33 6.52
C ASN A 279 14.52 -20.48 5.98
N LYS A 280 14.21 -21.51 6.77
CA LYS A 280 13.34 -22.62 6.34
C LYS A 280 11.92 -22.12 6.10
N ASP A 281 11.22 -22.71 5.12
CA ASP A 281 9.81 -22.39 4.89
C ASP A 281 8.95 -22.93 6.03
N GLY A 282 7.91 -22.17 6.41
CA GLY A 282 7.06 -22.53 7.56
C GLY A 282 7.59 -22.12 8.94
N VAL A 283 8.81 -21.57 9.03
CA VAL A 283 9.31 -20.93 10.27
C VAL A 283 8.54 -19.63 10.50
N THR A 284 7.95 -19.45 11.68
CA THR A 284 7.54 -18.13 12.17
C THR A 284 8.71 -17.51 12.93
N LYS A 285 9.24 -16.39 12.43
CA LYS A 285 10.43 -15.73 13.01
C LYS A 285 10.23 -14.22 13.17
N ILE A 286 10.57 -13.72 14.35
CA ILE A 286 10.78 -12.30 14.64
C ILE A 286 12.28 -12.06 14.89
N GLY A 287 12.94 -11.29 14.04
CA GLY A 287 14.37 -10.96 14.13
C GLY A 287 14.69 -9.92 15.21
N GLY A 288 13.68 -9.20 15.69
CA GLY A 288 13.79 -8.27 16.81
C GLY A 288 13.10 -8.76 18.09
N ALA A 289 12.68 -7.81 18.91
CA ALA A 289 11.93 -8.01 20.14
C ALA A 289 10.40 -8.00 19.89
N VAL A 290 9.65 -8.58 20.83
CA VAL A 290 8.18 -8.53 20.88
C VAL A 290 7.74 -7.76 22.12
N CYS A 291 7.11 -6.59 21.94
CA CYS A 291 6.94 -5.64 23.04
C CYS A 291 5.55 -5.04 23.12
N THR A 292 5.01 -4.91 24.34
CA THR A 292 3.84 -4.06 24.63
C THR A 292 4.23 -2.89 25.54
N GLY A 293 3.84 -1.66 25.19
CA GLY A 293 4.19 -0.45 25.95
C GLY A 293 3.33 -0.19 27.19
N ASN A 294 2.07 -0.62 27.15
CA ASN A 294 1.10 -0.52 28.24
C ASN A 294 0.60 -1.91 28.61
N SER A 295 -0.72 -2.10 28.61
CA SER A 295 -1.35 -3.37 28.92
C SER A 295 -1.65 -4.12 27.65
N GLY A 296 -1.12 -5.34 27.56
CA GLY A 296 -1.26 -6.16 26.38
C GLY A 296 -0.96 -7.61 26.71
N ALA A 297 -1.67 -8.51 26.04
CA ALA A 297 -1.31 -9.92 26.02
C ALA A 297 -0.29 -10.15 24.89
N ILE A 298 0.79 -10.85 25.17
CA ILE A 298 1.71 -11.36 24.15
C ILE A 298 1.59 -12.88 24.13
N THR A 299 1.24 -13.43 22.97
CA THR A 299 1.20 -14.88 22.74
C THR A 299 2.20 -15.23 21.65
N ILE A 300 3.15 -16.09 21.97
CA ILE A 300 4.08 -16.69 21.02
C ILE A 300 3.68 -18.14 20.83
N GLY A 301 3.36 -18.52 19.58
CA GLY A 301 2.98 -19.88 19.22
C GLY A 301 4.11 -20.89 19.39
N ALA A 302 3.76 -22.18 19.36
CA ALA A 302 4.72 -23.26 19.44
C ALA A 302 5.76 -23.19 18.30
N ASP A 303 7.00 -23.58 18.58
CA ASP A 303 8.12 -23.62 17.62
C ASP A 303 8.46 -22.28 16.95
N ALA A 304 7.83 -21.16 17.36
CA ALA A 304 8.13 -19.83 16.84
C ALA A 304 9.43 -19.30 17.44
N LYS A 305 10.13 -18.47 16.68
CA LYS A 305 11.42 -17.90 17.07
C LYS A 305 11.35 -16.39 17.25
N VAL A 306 11.87 -15.89 18.35
CA VAL A 306 12.07 -14.48 18.64
C VAL A 306 13.54 -14.27 18.99
N ASP A 307 14.29 -13.59 18.14
CA ASP A 307 15.73 -13.38 18.36
C ASP A 307 16.01 -12.38 19.52
N GLY A 308 15.03 -11.52 19.83
CA GLY A 308 15.09 -10.56 20.93
C GLY A 308 14.34 -10.99 22.20
N SER A 309 14.14 -10.01 23.10
CA SER A 309 13.33 -10.15 24.31
C SER A 309 11.83 -10.08 24.02
N ILE A 310 11.06 -10.62 24.95
CA ILE A 310 9.60 -10.47 25.01
C ILE A 310 9.25 -9.68 26.26
N GLU A 311 8.58 -8.53 26.11
CA GLU A 311 8.33 -7.64 27.24
C GLU A 311 6.94 -7.00 27.24
N THR A 312 6.30 -6.96 28.42
CA THR A 312 5.20 -6.03 28.70
C THR A 312 5.68 -4.96 29.69
N ALA A 313 5.65 -3.68 29.29
CA ALA A 313 6.19 -2.59 30.12
C ALA A 313 5.26 -2.19 31.28
N LYS A 314 3.95 -2.47 31.19
CA LYS A 314 3.00 -2.36 32.30
C LYS A 314 2.36 -3.71 32.61
N ALA A 315 1.07 -3.71 32.95
CA ALA A 315 0.37 -4.91 33.36
C ALA A 315 -0.03 -5.74 32.13
N GLY A 316 0.27 -7.03 32.08
CA GLY A 316 0.04 -7.83 30.88
C GLY A 316 0.11 -9.32 31.12
N ALA A 317 -0.12 -10.10 30.07
CA ALA A 317 0.04 -11.55 30.11
C ALA A 317 1.00 -11.96 29.00
N ILE A 318 2.04 -12.74 29.32
CA ILE A 318 2.90 -13.35 28.31
C ILE A 318 2.68 -14.86 28.32
N THR A 319 2.37 -15.42 27.16
CA THR A 319 2.31 -16.87 26.93
C THR A 319 3.33 -17.24 25.85
N VAL A 320 4.26 -18.13 26.19
CA VAL A 320 5.26 -18.69 25.27
C VAL A 320 4.95 -20.17 25.08
N GLY A 321 4.65 -20.56 23.83
CA GLY A 321 4.28 -21.91 23.43
C GLY A 321 5.43 -22.92 23.52
N ALA A 322 5.09 -24.20 23.46
CA ALA A 322 6.04 -25.30 23.51
C ALA A 322 7.11 -25.19 22.41
N ARG A 323 8.38 -25.46 22.76
CA ARG A 323 9.54 -25.41 21.85
C ARG A 323 9.76 -24.06 21.14
N ALA A 324 9.11 -22.99 21.57
CA ALA A 324 9.45 -21.66 21.08
C ALA A 324 10.85 -21.28 21.57
N GLU A 325 11.58 -20.56 20.72
CA GLU A 325 12.93 -20.07 21.00
C GLU A 325 12.89 -18.56 21.24
N VAL A 326 13.40 -18.11 22.38
CA VAL A 326 13.53 -16.70 22.71
C VAL A 326 15.00 -16.40 22.99
N GLY A 327 15.63 -15.60 22.14
CA GLY A 327 17.04 -15.23 22.27
C GLY A 327 17.32 -14.25 23.42
N GLY A 328 16.29 -13.52 23.87
CA GLY A 328 16.34 -12.63 25.03
C GLY A 328 15.41 -13.04 26.17
N SER A 329 15.35 -12.19 27.20
CA SER A 329 14.51 -12.44 28.37
C SER A 329 13.00 -12.33 28.07
N VAL A 330 12.20 -13.03 28.88
CA VAL A 330 10.73 -12.92 28.91
C VAL A 330 10.30 -12.20 30.18
N THR A 331 9.79 -10.98 30.07
CA THR A 331 9.61 -10.08 31.22
C THR A 331 8.24 -9.40 31.25
N VAL A 332 7.53 -9.51 32.37
CA VAL A 332 6.38 -8.67 32.71
C VAL A 332 6.82 -7.67 33.78
N LYS A 333 6.91 -6.38 33.44
CA LYS A 333 7.52 -5.37 34.34
C LYS A 333 6.64 -4.93 35.51
N LYS A 334 5.32 -5.17 35.46
CA LYS A 334 4.38 -4.81 36.52
C LYS A 334 3.46 -6.00 36.87
N ALA A 335 2.18 -5.77 37.14
CA ALA A 335 1.22 -6.81 37.49
C ALA A 335 0.87 -7.68 36.27
N GLY A 336 1.00 -9.00 36.36
CA GLY A 336 0.66 -9.83 35.21
C GLY A 336 1.01 -11.30 35.35
N ALA A 337 0.63 -12.06 34.33
CA ALA A 337 0.90 -13.49 34.24
C ALA A 337 2.04 -13.75 33.24
N LYS A 338 2.95 -14.66 33.60
CA LYS A 338 3.99 -15.18 32.71
C LYS A 338 3.84 -16.69 32.66
N THR A 339 3.48 -17.21 31.49
CA THR A 339 3.35 -18.64 31.22
C THR A 339 4.35 -19.01 30.14
N VAL A 340 5.38 -19.79 30.50
CA VAL A 340 6.37 -20.30 29.56
C VAL A 340 6.26 -21.82 29.59
N ALA A 341 5.99 -22.43 28.43
CA ALA A 341 5.94 -23.89 28.33
C ALA A 341 7.28 -24.49 28.77
N THR A 342 7.24 -25.65 29.45
CA THR A 342 8.45 -26.31 30.00
C THR A 342 9.47 -26.70 28.94
N SER A 343 9.04 -26.86 27.69
CA SER A 343 9.89 -27.18 26.54
C SER A 343 10.30 -25.96 25.71
N ALA A 344 9.90 -24.75 26.09
CA ALA A 344 10.38 -23.53 25.45
C ALA A 344 11.83 -23.25 25.88
N ASP A 345 12.62 -22.71 24.98
CA ASP A 345 14.02 -22.35 25.22
C ASP A 345 14.15 -20.82 25.29
N VAL A 346 14.65 -20.31 26.43
CA VAL A 346 14.77 -18.88 26.70
C VAL A 346 16.19 -18.58 27.13
N HIS A 347 16.87 -17.75 26.34
CA HIS A 347 18.26 -17.34 26.53
C HIS A 347 18.29 -15.90 27.07
N ASP A 348 19.23 -15.59 27.96
CA ASP A 348 19.40 -14.21 28.47
C ASP A 348 20.34 -13.35 27.60
N ASN A 349 20.69 -13.83 26.39
CA ASN A 349 21.68 -13.18 25.52
C ASN A 349 21.02 -12.41 24.36
N ALA A 350 20.22 -11.41 24.69
CA ALA A 350 19.61 -10.55 23.67
C ALA A 350 20.72 -9.78 22.92
N ASN A 351 20.74 -9.89 21.58
CA ASN A 351 21.57 -9.03 20.73
C ASN A 351 21.21 -7.53 20.95
N ALA A 352 22.06 -6.59 20.53
CA ALA A 352 21.84 -5.15 20.75
C ALA A 352 20.53 -4.60 20.13
N ASN A 353 19.97 -5.29 19.12
CA ASN A 353 18.68 -4.99 18.49
C ASN A 353 17.49 -5.69 19.18
N GLY A 354 17.74 -6.56 20.15
CA GLY A 354 16.77 -7.43 20.81
C GLY A 354 16.18 -6.87 22.10
N LYS A 355 16.41 -5.61 22.45
CA LYS A 355 15.82 -5.00 23.66
C LYS A 355 14.58 -4.20 23.32
N CYS A 356 13.53 -4.37 24.11
CA CYS A 356 12.36 -3.49 24.03
C CYS A 356 12.78 -2.04 24.37
N PRO A 357 12.30 -1.03 23.61
CA PRO A 357 12.60 0.36 23.91
C PRO A 357 12.16 0.74 25.33
N ASN A 358 13.04 1.33 26.12
CA ASN A 358 12.71 1.75 27.49
C ASN A 358 11.61 2.82 27.48
N GLY A 359 10.40 2.45 27.92
CA GLY A 359 9.37 3.39 28.41
C GLY A 359 8.55 4.16 27.36
N LYS A 360 8.91 4.13 26.08
CA LYS A 360 8.08 4.51 24.92
C LYS A 360 8.68 3.81 23.69
N ILE A 361 7.87 3.12 22.90
CA ILE A 361 8.33 2.56 21.62
C ILE A 361 8.64 3.74 20.70
N THR A 362 9.93 3.98 20.45
CA THR A 362 10.38 5.03 19.53
C THR A 362 10.31 4.51 18.11
N TYR A 363 9.36 5.04 17.32
CA TYR A 363 9.07 4.58 15.96
C TYR A 363 10.15 5.03 14.95
N PRO A 364 10.43 4.25 13.89
CA PRO A 364 11.38 4.63 12.85
C PRO A 364 10.99 5.95 12.19
N LYS A 365 11.98 6.84 12.02
CA LYS A 365 11.81 8.13 11.33
C LYS A 365 11.92 7.92 9.83
N ILE A 366 10.88 8.26 9.06
CA ILE A 366 11.00 8.39 7.60
C ILE A 366 11.44 9.81 7.31
N GLN A 367 12.71 9.98 6.91
CA GLN A 367 13.20 11.27 6.39
C GLN A 367 12.79 11.43 4.92
N SER A 368 11.53 11.80 4.69
CA SER A 368 11.15 12.41 3.42
C SER A 368 11.30 13.93 3.55
N ARG A 369 12.27 14.51 2.81
CA ARG A 369 12.65 15.94 2.86
C ARG A 369 11.57 16.93 2.36
N GLN A 370 10.33 16.50 2.10
CA GLN A 370 9.37 17.32 1.34
C GLN A 370 8.19 17.89 2.16
N TRP A 371 8.11 17.65 3.47
CA TRP A 371 6.89 17.97 4.24
C TRP A 371 6.81 19.38 4.85
N ARG A 372 7.80 20.26 4.64
CA ARG A 372 7.80 21.61 5.25
C ARG A 372 6.87 22.64 4.60
N GLN A 373 6.10 22.31 3.56
CA GLN A 373 5.32 23.32 2.81
C GLN A 373 3.79 23.24 2.90
N ILE A 374 3.18 22.28 3.60
CA ILE A 374 1.71 22.06 3.48
C ILE A 374 0.88 22.68 4.63
N PHE A 375 1.49 23.40 5.59
CA PHE A 375 0.73 24.08 6.66
C PHE A 375 0.95 25.60 6.74
N MET A 376 1.43 26.22 5.68
CA MET A 376 1.39 27.68 5.52
C MET A 376 0.97 27.99 4.08
N HIS A 377 -0.33 27.99 3.82
CA HIS A 377 -1.08 28.99 3.06
C HIS A 377 -2.57 28.64 3.03
#